data_AF-A0A660QD16-F1
#
_entry.id   AF-A0A660QD16-F1
#
_cell.length_a   1.000
_cell.length_b   1.000
_cell.length_c   1.000
_cell.angle_alpha   90.00
_cell.angle_beta   90.00
_cell.angle_gamma   90.00
#
_symmetry.space_group_name_H-M   'P 1'
#
loop_
_entity.id
_entity.type
_entity.pdbx_description
1 polymer ?
#
loop_
_entity_poly.entity_id
_entity_poly.type
_entity_poly.pdbx_seq_one_letter_code
_entity_poly.pdbx_strand_id
1 'polypeptide(L)'
;MGGLKSRLKNSLETPITIDRFEPTSQECYVCGKVHKLSLSDRTMRCDCGWVCDRDLNAALVILKKGLELSEQNFVGLDRPEVKPLEKGAAARILGSNPHIRVSLLQ
;
A
#
# COMPACT_ATOMS: atom_id res chain seq x y z
N MET A 1 18.63 5.17 17.71
CA MET A 1 17.66 5.20 16.58
C MET A 1 17.70 6.49 15.72
N GLY A 2 18.69 7.39 15.85
CA GLY A 2 18.68 8.67 15.11
C GLY A 2 19.24 8.65 13.68
N GLY A 3 20.23 7.80 13.41
CA GLY A 3 20.98 7.83 12.14
C GLY A 3 20.15 7.51 10.90
N LEU A 4 19.30 6.48 10.96
CA LEU A 4 18.46 6.09 9.82
C LEU A 4 17.43 7.17 9.46
N LYS A 5 16.79 7.78 10.47
CA LYS A 5 15.84 8.89 10.27
C LYS A 5 16.51 10.11 9.63
N SER A 6 17.73 10.45 10.06
CA SER A 6 18.51 11.55 9.48
C SER A 6 18.81 11.31 8.01
N ARG A 7 19.28 10.10 7.65
CA ARG A 7 19.57 9.72 6.26
C ARG A 7 18.32 9.74 5.37
N LEU A 8 17.20 9.24 5.87
CA LEU A 8 15.94 9.21 5.13
C LEU A 8 15.42 10.64 4.87
N LYS A 9 15.46 11.55 5.85
CA LYS A 9 15.09 12.95 5.66
C LYS A 9 15.93 13.67 4.62
N ASN A 10 17.20 13.30 4.48
CA ASN A 10 18.11 13.90 3.50
C ASN A 10 17.99 13.28 2.10
N SER A 11 17.34 12.10 1.98
CA SER A 11 17.24 11.35 0.71
C SER A 11 15.81 11.26 0.16
N LEU A 12 14.80 11.49 1.00
CA LEU A 12 13.38 11.48 0.65
C LEU A 12 12.76 12.81 1.07
N GLU A 13 12.13 13.52 0.14
CA GLU A 13 11.55 14.85 0.39
C GLU A 13 10.49 14.83 1.52
N THR A 14 9.77 13.73 1.72
CA THR A 14 8.80 13.61 2.82
C THR A 14 8.54 12.14 3.22
N PRO A 15 9.10 11.63 4.32
CA PRO A 15 8.81 10.27 4.77
C PRO A 15 7.39 10.16 5.34
N ILE A 16 6.58 9.27 4.78
CA ILE A 16 5.25 8.94 5.32
C ILE A 16 5.44 7.96 6.48
N THR A 17 4.91 8.30 7.65
CA THR A 17 5.01 7.48 8.86
C THR A 17 3.69 6.79 9.15
N ILE A 18 3.73 5.49 9.43
CA ILE A 18 2.60 4.74 9.98
C ILE A 18 2.71 4.67 11.52
N ASP A 19 1.61 4.35 12.19
CA ASP A 19 1.61 4.15 13.64
C ASP A 19 2.55 3.01 14.06
N ARG A 20 3.21 3.19 15.21
CA ARG A 20 4.18 2.22 15.72
C ARG A 20 3.55 0.87 16.09
N PHE A 21 2.30 0.87 16.52
CA PHE A 21 1.57 -0.30 17.01
C PHE A 21 0.71 -0.94 15.93
N GLU A 22 0.83 -0.48 14.69
CA GLU A 22 0.20 -1.10 13.54
C GLU A 22 0.63 -2.59 13.42
N PRO A 23 -0.32 -3.55 13.40
CA PRO A 23 -0.04 -4.99 13.40
C PRO A 23 0.47 -5.52 12.03
N THR A 24 1.40 -4.81 11.40
CA THR A 24 1.92 -5.08 10.05
C THR A 24 2.49 -6.50 9.87
N SER A 25 3.12 -7.06 10.91
CA SER A 25 3.65 -8.43 10.89
C SER A 25 2.59 -9.53 11.04
N GLN A 26 1.34 -9.15 11.37
CA GLN A 26 0.23 -10.06 11.64
C GLN A 26 -0.92 -9.86 10.63
N GLU A 27 -1.03 -8.71 9.98
CA GLU A 27 -2.04 -8.40 8.98
C GLU A 27 -1.70 -9.04 7.63
N CYS A 28 -2.62 -9.77 7.02
CA CYS A 28 -2.46 -10.25 5.65
C CYS A 28 -2.49 -9.08 4.67
N TYR A 29 -1.44 -8.93 3.86
CA TYR A 29 -1.36 -7.87 2.83
C TYR A 29 -2.57 -7.86 1.87
N VAL A 30 -3.03 -9.05 1.47
CA VAL A 30 -4.09 -9.21 0.48
C VAL A 30 -5.45 -8.82 1.07
N CYS A 31 -5.90 -9.53 2.11
CA CYS A 31 -7.27 -9.40 2.61
C CYS A 31 -7.42 -8.57 3.90
N GLY A 32 -6.31 -8.12 4.51
CA GLY A 32 -6.33 -7.32 5.74
C GLY A 32 -6.66 -8.09 7.02
N LYS A 33 -6.85 -9.42 6.96
CA LYS A 33 -7.12 -10.23 8.15
C LYS A 33 -5.90 -10.29 9.07
N VAL A 34 -6.11 -10.11 10.37
CA VAL A 34 -5.05 -10.20 11.38
C VAL A 34 -4.92 -11.64 11.88
N HIS A 35 -3.70 -12.17 11.83
CA HIS A 35 -3.34 -13.51 12.28
C HIS A 35 -2.44 -13.43 13.50
N LYS A 36 -2.66 -14.31 14.48
CA LYS A 36 -1.78 -14.42 15.65
C LYS A 36 -0.50 -15.18 15.25
N LEU A 37 0.57 -14.44 14.98
CA LEU A 37 1.88 -14.99 14.62
C LEU A 37 2.89 -14.73 15.75
N SER A 38 3.67 -15.76 16.09
CA SER A 38 4.81 -15.67 16.98
C SER A 38 6.07 -15.18 16.23
N LEU A 39 7.11 -14.81 16.97
CA LEU A 39 8.40 -14.42 16.36
C LEU A 39 9.04 -15.58 15.58
N SER A 40 8.81 -16.83 16.01
CA SER A 40 9.25 -18.04 15.31
C SER A 40 8.48 -18.35 14.03
N ASP A 41 7.27 -17.80 13.86
CA ASP A 41 6.50 -17.97 12.62
C ASP A 41 7.10 -17.08 11.54
N ARG A 42 7.93 -17.68 10.67
CA ARG A 42 8.61 -16.99 9.57
C ARG A 42 7.75 -16.85 8.32
N THR A 43 6.60 -17.53 8.25
CA THR A 43 5.72 -17.54 7.07
C THR A 43 4.33 -17.03 7.45
N MET A 44 3.84 -16.02 6.74
CA MET A 44 2.43 -15.62 6.73
C MET A 44 1.65 -16.66 5.91
N ARG A 45 0.63 -17.29 6.50
CA ARG A 45 -0.33 -18.16 5.80
C ARG A 45 -1.73 -17.68 6.11
N CYS A 46 -2.39 -17.11 5.11
CA CYS A 46 -3.76 -16.63 5.23
C CYS A 46 -4.74 -17.61 4.59
N ASP A 47 -5.96 -17.65 5.13
CA ASP A 47 -7.06 -18.41 4.57
C ASP A 47 -7.60 -17.85 3.24
N CYS A 48 -7.22 -16.62 2.88
CA CYS A 48 -7.46 -16.08 1.52
C CYS A 48 -6.53 -16.67 0.45
N GLY A 49 -5.59 -17.56 0.82
CA GLY A 49 -4.63 -18.19 -0.09
C GLY A 49 -3.28 -17.47 -0.21
N TRP A 50 -3.11 -16.32 0.43
CA TRP A 50 -1.82 -15.62 0.47
C TRP A 50 -0.82 -16.34 1.37
N VAL A 51 0.34 -16.68 0.80
CA VAL A 51 1.46 -17.31 1.52
C VAL A 51 2.78 -16.66 1.12
N CYS A 52 3.51 -16.09 2.08
CA CYS A 52 4.86 -15.56 1.85
C CYS A 52 5.65 -15.44 3.16
N ASP A 53 6.92 -15.02 3.08
CA ASP A 53 7.71 -14.67 4.27
C ASP A 53 7.04 -13.54 5.07
N ARG A 54 7.02 -13.66 6.40
CA ARG A 54 6.34 -12.72 7.30
C ARG A 54 6.91 -11.31 7.21
N ASP A 55 8.22 -11.17 7.05
CA ASP A 55 8.88 -9.86 7.00
C ASP A 55 8.61 -9.18 5.63
N LEU A 56 8.54 -9.97 4.54
CA LEU A 56 8.05 -9.50 3.24
C LEU A 56 6.58 -9.05 3.31
N ASN A 57 5.71 -9.84 3.94
CA ASN A 57 4.32 -9.46 4.16
C ASN A 57 4.22 -8.13 4.92
N ALA A 58 4.99 -7.98 6.01
CA ALA A 58 5.00 -6.75 6.80
C ALA A 58 5.43 -5.53 5.98
N ALA A 59 6.47 -5.65 5.14
CA ALA A 59 6.90 -4.58 4.26
C ALA A 59 5.81 -4.16 3.26
N LEU A 60 5.07 -5.12 2.69
CA LEU A 60 3.95 -4.86 1.80
C LEU A 60 2.77 -4.18 2.51
N VAL A 61 2.46 -4.57 3.75
CA VAL A 61 1.44 -3.90 4.57
C VAL A 61 1.86 -2.47 4.90
N ILE A 62 3.12 -2.23 5.29
CA ILE A 62 3.66 -0.89 5.54
C ILE A 62 3.51 -0.01 4.30
N LEU A 63 3.88 -0.53 3.14
CA LEU A 63 3.72 0.16 1.86
C LEU A 63 2.24 0.49 1.59
N LYS A 64 1.33 -0.47 1.74
CA LYS A 64 -0.10 -0.30 1.52
C LYS A 64 -0.69 0.79 2.42
N LYS A 65 -0.37 0.78 3.72
CA LYS A 65 -0.85 1.77 4.69
C LYS A 65 -0.21 3.14 4.50
N GLY A 66 1.09 3.19 4.19
CA GLY A 66 1.79 4.44 3.89
C GLY A 66 1.32 5.12 2.61
N LEU A 67 0.78 4.36 1.65
CA LEU A 67 0.13 4.89 0.45
C LEU A 67 -1.38 5.14 0.63
N GLU A 68 -1.92 4.95 1.84
CA GLU A 68 -3.35 5.03 2.16
C GLU A 68 -4.24 4.15 1.26
N LEU A 69 -3.71 3.03 0.77
CA LEU A 69 -4.45 2.05 -0.02
C LEU A 69 -5.33 1.14 0.85
N SER A 70 -5.69 1.58 2.07
CA SER A 70 -6.64 0.88 2.92
C SER A 70 -8.06 1.20 2.44
N GLU A 71 -8.89 0.17 2.27
CA GLU A 71 -10.28 0.33 1.84
C GLU A 71 -11.11 1.20 2.80
N GLN A 72 -10.62 1.37 4.03
CA GLN A 72 -11.26 2.16 5.10
C GLN A 72 -10.90 3.65 5.08
N ASN A 73 -9.91 4.07 4.28
CA ASN A 73 -9.51 5.47 4.09
C ASN A 73 -10.21 6.15 2.90
N PHE A 74 -11.31 5.59 2.39
CA PHE A 74 -12.27 6.38 1.63
C PHE A 74 -13.07 7.32 2.57
N VAL A 75 -12.38 8.22 3.27
CA VAL A 75 -13.03 9.38 3.89
C VAL A 75 -13.28 10.40 2.79
N GLY A 76 -14.54 10.46 2.34
CA GLY A 76 -15.04 11.49 1.45
C GLY A 76 -14.39 11.50 0.06
N LEU A 77 -15.02 10.85 -0.92
CA LEU A 77 -14.89 11.30 -2.31
C LEU A 77 -15.65 12.62 -2.51
N ASP A 78 -15.26 13.66 -1.77
CA ASP A 78 -15.30 15.01 -2.34
C ASP A 78 -14.08 15.20 -3.25
N ARG A 79 -13.54 14.13 -3.83
CA ARG A 79 -12.78 14.24 -5.07
C ARG A 79 -13.80 14.71 -6.11
N PRO A 80 -13.60 15.87 -6.74
CA PRO A 80 -14.39 16.22 -7.90
C PRO A 80 -14.36 15.03 -8.85
N GLU A 81 -15.52 14.62 -9.36
CA GLU A 81 -15.55 13.65 -10.44
C GLU A 81 -14.58 14.11 -11.52
N VAL A 82 -13.66 13.21 -11.90
CA VAL A 82 -12.67 13.49 -12.93
C VAL A 82 -13.41 13.97 -14.17
N LYS A 83 -13.18 15.22 -14.56
CA LYS A 83 -13.90 15.82 -15.68
C LYS A 83 -13.58 15.03 -16.95
N PRO A 84 -14.48 15.00 -17.96
CA PRO A 84 -14.26 14.21 -19.18
C PRO A 84 -12.89 14.46 -19.84
N LEU A 85 -12.38 15.69 -19.76
CA LEU A 85 -11.06 16.05 -20.28
C LEU A 85 -9.89 15.42 -19.50
N GLU A 86 -10.01 15.34 -18.17
CA GLU A 86 -9.01 14.73 -17.30
C GLU A 86 -8.98 13.21 -17.47
N LYS A 87 -10.14 12.58 -17.71
CA LYS A 87 -10.21 11.15 -18.09
C LYS A 87 -9.46 10.89 -19.40
N GLY A 88 -9.67 11.73 -20.41
CA GLY A 88 -8.97 11.63 -21.69
C GLY A 88 -7.46 11.86 -21.58
N ALA A 89 -7.05 12.83 -20.76
CA ALA A 89 -5.62 13.10 -20.49
C ALA A 89 -4.96 11.94 -19.74
N ALA A 90 -5.61 11.40 -18.70
CA ALA A 90 -5.11 10.25 -17.95
C ALA A 90 -4.99 9.00 -18.83
N ALA A 91 -5.99 8.73 -19.68
CA ALA A 91 -5.95 7.59 -20.60
C ALA A 91 -4.79 7.71 -21.60
N ARG A 92 -4.51 8.92 -22.10
CA ARG A 92 -3.38 9.18 -23.00
C ARG A 92 -2.03 8.99 -22.32
N ILE A 93 -1.85 9.56 -21.13
CA ILE A 93 -0.58 9.50 -20.40
C ILE A 93 -0.28 8.07 -19.94
N LEU A 94 -1.27 7.43 -19.31
CA LEU A 94 -1.09 6.09 -18.73
C LEU A 94 -1.16 4.99 -19.79
N GLY A 95 -2.00 5.14 -20.81
CA GLY A 95 -2.08 4.19 -21.93
C GLY A 95 -0.87 4.22 -22.86
N SER A 96 -0.06 5.28 -22.81
CA SER A 96 1.24 5.33 -23.52
C SER A 96 2.35 4.59 -22.79
N ASN A 97 2.11 4.14 -21.55
CA ASN A 97 3.09 3.35 -20.80
C ASN A 97 2.87 1.84 -21.08
N PRO A 98 3.85 1.12 -21.64
CA PRO A 98 3.68 -0.27 -22.08
C PRO A 98 3.43 -1.26 -20.93
N HIS A 99 3.62 -0.83 -19.67
CA HIS A 99 3.45 -1.67 -18.48
C HIS A 99 2.14 -1.39 -17.74
N ILE A 100 1.34 -0.42 -18.17
CA ILE A 100 0.09 -0.04 -17.50
C ILE A 100 -1.10 -0.34 -18.42
N ARG A 101 -1.93 -1.31 -18.02
CA ARG A 101 -3.23 -1.54 -18.66
C ARG A 101 -4.29 -0.69 -17.99
N VAL A 102 -4.75 0.33 -18.68
CA VAL A 102 -5.88 1.15 -18.22
C VAL A 102 -7.17 0.57 -18.80
N SER A 103 -7.98 -0.08 -17.98
CA SER A 103 -9.36 -0.46 -18.33
C SER A 103 -10.31 0.62 -17.82
N LEU A 104 -10.60 1.60 -18.66
CA LEU A 104 -11.76 2.47 -18.43
C LEU A 104 -12.98 1.64 -18.85
N LEU A 105 -13.79 1.22 -17.89
CA LEU A 105 -15.09 0.60 -18.16
C LEU A 105 -15.87 1.52 -19.12
N GLN A 106 -16.41 0.93 -20.19
CA GLN A 106 -17.32 1.59 -21.15
C GLN A 106 -18.55 2.12 -20.44
#